data_AF-A0A1G0WQD5-F1
#
_entry.id   AF-A0A1G0WQD5-F1
#
_cell.length_a   1.000
_cell.length_b   1.000
_cell.length_c   1.000
_cell.angle_alpha   90.00
_cell.angle_beta   90.00
_cell.angle_gamma   90.00
#
_symmetry.space_group_name_H-M   'P 1'
#
loop_
_entity.id
_entity.type
_entity.pdbx_description
1 polymer ?
#
loop_
_entity_poly.entity_id
_entity_poly.type
_entity_poly.pdbx_seq_one_letter_code
_entity_poly.pdbx_strand_id
1 'polypeptide(L)'
;MKNLLFLFIGILLFSSCNNNNSVNNQQGKQKISFSNLQVGQESKYIYLKGEDYRNPDSSKFRYYKDTLIVQVVDKNDSGYTIKEFLSPYSEVFNGGIGPNYNSIIYYTVRIENDTIFFISDTYYLHSYLLGVYYMNPFILSANDFFDQYINIFGWKTDLPYKENYRQGYTENYELFSEMYDRLNIIVNNGPMARDGGGKTYVYSLKYGIVKTSQYSWWWSNGDGWDLLGK
;
A
#
# COMPACT_ATOMS: atom_id res chain seq x y z
N MET A 1 7.20 86.72 5.67
CA MET A 1 6.08 86.58 4.72
C MET A 1 5.76 85.08 4.62
N LYS A 2 4.64 84.66 5.22
CA LYS A 2 3.43 84.13 4.52
C LYS A 2 3.75 82.82 3.75
N ASN A 3 3.36 81.68 4.30
CA ASN A 3 2.13 80.93 3.96
C ASN A 3 2.18 80.40 2.51
N LEU A 4 2.16 79.08 2.23
CA LEU A 4 1.11 78.08 2.47
C LEU A 4 0.65 77.57 1.08
N LEU A 5 0.96 76.33 0.73
CA LEU A 5 0.15 75.50 -0.18
C LEU A 5 0.64 74.04 -0.01
N PHE A 6 0.09 73.27 0.93
CA PHE A 6 -1.11 72.44 0.82
C PHE A 6 -1.11 71.41 -0.34
N LEU A 7 -1.17 70.14 0.10
CA LEU A 7 -1.97 69.05 -0.44
C LEU A 7 -1.49 68.35 -1.73
N PHE A 8 -0.78 67.23 -1.56
CA PHE A 8 -1.07 65.99 -2.31
C PHE A 8 -0.69 64.78 -1.44
N ILE A 9 -1.51 64.53 -0.41
CA ILE A 9 -1.67 63.19 0.18
C ILE A 9 -2.93 62.62 -0.47
N GLY A 10 -2.78 61.46 -1.11
CA GLY A 10 -3.91 60.64 -1.53
C GLY A 10 -3.74 60.08 -2.93
N ILE A 11 -3.84 58.74 -3.04
CA ILE A 11 -3.78 57.93 -4.27
C ILE A 11 -2.32 57.68 -4.67
N LEU A 12 -1.64 56.64 -4.19
CA LEU A 12 -1.79 55.27 -4.71
C LEU A 12 -1.45 54.23 -3.62
N LEU A 13 -2.37 54.04 -2.67
CA LEU A 13 -2.52 52.75 -2.00
C LEU A 13 -3.20 51.80 -2.99
N PHE A 14 -2.46 51.11 -3.86
CA PHE A 14 -2.84 49.82 -4.49
C PHE A 14 -1.60 49.22 -5.22
N SER A 15 -0.47 49.05 -4.52
CA SER A 15 0.46 47.99 -4.94
C SER A 15 -0.06 46.69 -4.38
N SER A 16 -0.92 46.09 -5.21
CA SER A 16 -1.35 44.71 -5.23
C SER A 16 -0.54 43.79 -4.30
N CYS A 17 -1.20 43.28 -3.26
CA CYS A 17 -0.88 41.96 -2.72
C CYS A 17 -0.92 41.00 -3.90
N ASN A 18 0.26 40.64 -4.42
CA ASN A 18 0.39 39.53 -5.32
C ASN A 18 0.14 38.26 -4.48
N ASN A 19 -1.15 37.98 -4.23
CA ASN A 19 -1.66 36.67 -3.85
C ASN A 19 -1.47 35.74 -5.06
N ASN A 20 -0.23 35.55 -5.49
CA ASN A 20 0.19 34.36 -6.18
C ASN A 20 0.46 33.29 -5.11
N ASN A 21 -0.57 33.02 -4.29
CA ASN A 21 -0.83 31.64 -3.91
C ASN A 21 -1.33 30.97 -5.19
N SER A 22 -0.38 30.73 -6.10
CA SER A 22 -0.46 29.65 -7.06
C SER A 22 -0.67 28.42 -6.19
N VAL A 23 -1.92 28.06 -5.94
CA VAL A 23 -2.28 26.78 -5.35
C VAL A 23 -1.60 25.78 -6.25
N ASN A 24 -0.56 25.17 -5.68
CA ASN A 24 0.33 24.25 -6.35
C ASN A 24 -0.52 23.31 -7.20
N ASN A 25 -0.19 23.30 -8.49
CA ASN A 25 -0.73 22.39 -9.48
C ASN A 25 -0.92 21.00 -8.87
N GLN A 26 -1.98 20.32 -9.30
CA GLN A 26 -2.27 18.91 -9.06
C GLN A 26 -1.10 18.02 -9.55
N GLN A 27 0.05 18.10 -8.90
CA GLN A 27 1.10 17.13 -9.01
C GLN A 27 0.56 15.93 -8.24
N GLY A 28 0.10 14.91 -8.99
CA GLY A 28 -0.45 13.70 -8.40
C GLY A 28 0.45 13.21 -7.27
N LYS A 29 -0.16 12.80 -6.15
CA LYS A 29 0.60 12.32 -5.00
C LYS A 29 1.52 11.19 -5.45
N GLN A 30 2.78 11.27 -5.02
CA GLN A 30 3.75 10.24 -5.35
C GLN A 30 3.37 8.94 -4.64
N LYS A 31 3.55 7.80 -5.33
CA LYS A 31 3.35 6.47 -4.74
C LYS A 31 4.32 6.26 -3.58
N ILE A 32 3.89 5.45 -2.60
CA ILE A 32 4.73 5.07 -1.47
C ILE A 32 5.91 4.25 -1.97
N SER A 33 7.12 4.67 -1.60
CA SER A 33 8.38 3.95 -1.83
C SER A 33 9.12 3.82 -0.52
N PHE A 34 9.52 2.62 -0.13
CA PHE A 34 10.27 2.42 1.11
C PHE A 34 11.69 3.00 1.01
N SER A 35 12.31 3.01 -0.17
CA SER A 35 13.64 3.58 -0.41
C SER A 35 13.71 5.10 -0.22
N ASN A 36 12.56 5.78 -0.34
CA ASN A 36 12.45 7.22 -0.17
C ASN A 36 11.08 7.57 0.43
N LEU A 37 10.82 7.05 1.64
CA LEU A 37 9.55 7.24 2.32
C LEU A 37 9.41 8.69 2.80
N GLN A 38 8.32 9.35 2.44
CA GLN A 38 8.09 10.76 2.73
C GLN A 38 6.62 11.04 3.04
N VAL A 39 6.37 11.96 3.97
CA VAL A 39 5.02 12.43 4.29
C VAL A 39 4.37 13.03 3.04
N GLY A 40 3.10 12.68 2.79
CA GLY A 40 2.33 13.10 1.63
C GLY A 40 2.29 12.08 0.49
N GLN A 41 3.09 11.01 0.54
CA GLN A 41 2.97 9.89 -0.39
C GLN A 41 1.64 9.13 -0.22
N GLU A 42 1.09 8.65 -1.32
CA GLU A 42 -0.18 7.91 -1.36
C GLU A 42 -0.12 6.80 -2.42
N SER A 43 -0.48 5.59 -2.02
CA SER A 43 -0.70 4.46 -2.92
C SER A 43 -2.17 4.06 -2.89
N LYS A 44 -2.71 3.74 -4.07
CA LYS A 44 -4.09 3.27 -4.24
C LYS A 44 -4.07 1.84 -4.74
N TYR A 45 -4.95 1.00 -4.21
CA TYR A 45 -5.01 -0.41 -4.57
C TYR A 45 -6.43 -0.79 -4.98
N ILE A 46 -6.54 -1.60 -6.01
CA ILE A 46 -7.81 -2.22 -6.41
C ILE A 46 -7.96 -3.58 -5.76
N TYR A 47 -9.17 -3.87 -5.28
CA TYR A 47 -9.47 -5.15 -4.67
C TYR A 47 -9.65 -6.23 -5.74
N LEU A 48 -9.13 -7.41 -5.45
CA LEU A 48 -9.31 -8.60 -6.27
C LEU A 48 -9.92 -9.72 -5.43
N LYS A 49 -10.78 -10.55 -6.03
CA LYS A 49 -11.13 -11.87 -5.51
C LYS A 49 -10.68 -12.94 -6.48
N GLY A 50 -10.05 -13.95 -5.92
CA GLY A 50 -9.59 -15.14 -6.63
C GLY A 50 -10.39 -16.38 -6.21
N GLU A 51 -10.53 -17.30 -7.15
CA GLU A 51 -11.18 -18.59 -6.95
C GLU A 51 -10.28 -19.72 -7.46
N ASP A 52 -10.63 -20.93 -7.07
CA ASP A 52 -9.99 -22.16 -7.50
C ASP A 52 -8.48 -22.19 -7.21
N TYR A 53 -8.08 -21.78 -6.00
CA TYR A 53 -6.67 -21.71 -5.59
C TYR A 53 -5.86 -22.97 -5.91
N ARG A 54 -6.51 -24.15 -5.79
CA ARG A 54 -5.92 -25.48 -6.04
C ARG A 54 -5.60 -25.74 -7.52
N ASN A 55 -6.32 -25.11 -8.44
CA ASN A 55 -6.11 -25.32 -9.86
C ASN A 55 -4.87 -24.54 -10.31
N PRO A 56 -3.85 -25.15 -10.93
CA PRO A 56 -2.66 -24.43 -11.41
C PRO A 56 -3.02 -23.26 -12.34
N ASP A 57 -4.15 -23.34 -13.06
CA ASP A 57 -4.72 -22.19 -13.76
C ASP A 57 -5.21 -21.12 -12.77
N SER A 58 -4.53 -19.98 -12.77
CA SER A 58 -4.80 -18.82 -11.93
C SER A 58 -5.72 -17.79 -12.61
N SER A 59 -6.36 -18.12 -13.72
CA SER A 59 -7.19 -17.20 -14.51
C SER A 59 -8.51 -16.84 -13.83
N LYS A 60 -8.96 -17.63 -12.85
CA LYS A 60 -10.23 -17.40 -12.14
C LYS A 60 -10.07 -16.34 -11.06
N PHE A 61 -10.12 -15.09 -11.46
CA PHE A 61 -10.21 -13.94 -10.56
C PHE A 61 -10.98 -12.79 -11.18
N ARG A 62 -11.38 -11.85 -10.34
CA ARG A 62 -12.07 -10.63 -10.75
C ARG A 62 -11.59 -9.46 -9.91
N TYR A 63 -11.41 -8.31 -10.56
CA TYR A 63 -11.28 -7.03 -9.89
C TYR A 63 -12.64 -6.45 -9.56
N TYR A 64 -12.76 -5.90 -8.36
CA TYR A 64 -13.94 -5.19 -7.90
C TYR A 64 -13.64 -3.70 -7.81
N LYS A 65 -14.68 -2.89 -7.99
CA LYS A 65 -14.56 -1.45 -7.90
C LYS A 65 -14.41 -1.06 -6.43
N ASP A 66 -13.17 -1.12 -5.98
CA ASP A 66 -12.73 -0.81 -4.64
C ASP A 66 -11.45 -0.02 -4.73
N THR A 67 -11.22 0.92 -3.82
CA THR A 67 -9.94 1.61 -3.76
C THR A 67 -9.50 1.76 -2.33
N LEU A 68 -8.67 0.82 -1.88
CA LEU A 68 -7.90 0.99 -0.65
C LEU A 68 -6.89 2.11 -0.90
N ILE A 69 -6.87 3.08 0.01
CA ILE A 69 -5.95 4.21 -0.02
C ILE A 69 -5.01 4.09 1.17
N VAL A 70 -3.71 4.12 0.88
CA VAL A 70 -2.64 4.06 1.87
C VAL A 70 -1.82 5.34 1.79
N GLN A 71 -1.67 6.04 2.90
CA GLN A 71 -1.02 7.35 2.95
C GLN A 71 0.08 7.38 4.00
N VAL A 72 1.17 8.08 3.71
CA VAL A 72 2.16 8.49 4.73
C VAL A 72 1.72 9.85 5.27
N VAL A 73 1.24 9.88 6.52
CA VAL A 73 0.58 11.08 7.08
C VAL A 73 1.44 11.85 8.07
N ASP A 74 2.44 11.21 8.66
CA ASP A 74 3.32 11.84 9.64
C ASP A 74 4.69 11.14 9.71
N LYS A 75 5.68 11.80 10.30
CA LYS A 75 7.01 11.25 10.60
C LYS A 75 7.47 11.75 11.97
N ASN A 76 7.90 10.83 12.82
CA ASN A 76 8.52 11.11 14.11
C ASN A 76 9.73 10.17 14.35
N ASP A 77 10.31 10.21 15.55
CA ASP A 77 11.48 9.41 15.91
C ASP A 77 11.23 7.90 15.87
N SER A 78 9.97 7.46 15.98
CA SER A 78 9.58 6.05 15.88
C SER A 78 9.40 5.56 14.44
N GLY A 79 9.32 6.45 13.46
CA GLY A 79 9.14 6.12 12.04
C GLY A 79 8.06 6.95 11.35
N TYR A 80 7.47 6.37 10.30
CA TYR A 80 6.46 7.01 9.47
C TYR A 80 5.07 6.48 9.82
N THR A 81 4.13 7.36 10.11
CA THR A 81 2.74 6.98 10.35
C THR A 81 2.05 6.72 9.03
N ILE A 82 1.55 5.51 8.86
CA ILE A 82 0.72 5.08 7.74
C ILE A 82 -0.75 5.15 8.14
N LYS A 83 -1.57 5.65 7.23
CA LYS A 83 -3.02 5.67 7.32
C LYS A 83 -3.60 4.84 6.19
N GLU A 84 -4.48 3.90 6.52
CA GLU A 84 -5.24 3.13 5.54
C GLU A 84 -6.74 3.39 5.68
N PHE A 85 -7.44 3.49 4.55
CA PHE A 85 -8.89 3.56 4.53
C PHE A 85 -9.43 3.12 3.16
N LEU A 86 -10.66 2.61 3.14
CA LEU A 86 -11.36 2.25 1.92
C LEU A 86 -12.10 3.47 1.36
N SER A 87 -12.17 3.57 0.03
CA SER A 87 -13.02 4.56 -0.62
C SER A 87 -14.49 4.39 -0.22
N PRO A 88 -15.29 5.47 -0.17
CA PRO A 88 -16.74 5.36 -0.04
C PRO A 88 -17.28 4.37 -1.09
N TYR A 89 -18.21 3.50 -0.69
CA TYR A 89 -18.85 2.48 -1.53
C TYR A 89 -17.98 1.29 -1.96
N SER A 90 -16.92 0.99 -1.21
CA SER A 90 -16.15 -0.24 -1.44
C SER A 90 -17.04 -1.50 -1.33
N GLU A 91 -17.06 -2.36 -2.35
CA GLU A 91 -17.67 -3.70 -2.34
C GLU A 91 -17.14 -4.60 -1.22
N VAL A 92 -15.97 -4.30 -0.65
CA VAL A 92 -15.48 -4.94 0.58
C VAL A 92 -16.50 -4.81 1.73
N PHE A 93 -17.29 -3.74 1.79
CA PHE A 93 -18.34 -3.53 2.79
C PHE A 93 -19.46 -4.58 2.72
N ASN A 94 -19.68 -5.20 1.55
CA ASN A 94 -20.78 -6.12 1.30
C ASN A 94 -20.39 -7.60 1.54
N GLY A 95 -19.13 -7.88 1.91
CA GLY A 95 -18.55 -9.23 1.96
C GLY A 95 -18.53 -9.96 3.31
N GLY A 96 -18.86 -9.28 4.41
CA GLY A 96 -19.27 -9.92 5.67
C GLY A 96 -18.23 -10.56 6.60
N ILE A 97 -16.93 -10.66 6.29
CA ILE A 97 -15.94 -11.24 7.23
C ILE A 97 -14.58 -10.51 7.17
N GLY A 98 -14.39 -9.53 8.05
CA GLY A 98 -13.12 -8.82 8.27
C GLY A 98 -13.28 -7.63 9.23
N PRO A 99 -12.17 -6.99 9.65
CA PRO A 99 -12.20 -5.89 10.63
C PRO A 99 -13.18 -4.82 10.16
N ASN A 100 -13.91 -4.20 11.11
CA ASN A 100 -14.94 -3.17 10.86
C ASN A 100 -14.58 -2.31 9.64
N TYR A 101 -15.17 -2.61 8.49
CA TYR A 101 -14.68 -2.13 7.19
C TYR A 101 -14.77 -0.60 7.04
N ASN A 102 -15.46 0.08 7.96
CA ASN A 102 -15.57 1.54 8.04
C ASN A 102 -14.47 2.20 8.89
N SER A 103 -13.47 1.44 9.34
CA SER A 103 -12.40 1.97 10.19
C SER A 103 -11.25 2.54 9.36
N ILE A 104 -10.76 3.69 9.80
CA ILE A 104 -9.45 4.20 9.41
C ILE A 104 -8.43 3.47 10.28
N ILE A 105 -7.44 2.87 9.64
CA ILE A 105 -6.36 2.13 10.30
C ILE A 105 -5.11 3.00 10.33
N TYR A 106 -4.39 2.97 11.46
CA TYR A 106 -3.08 3.58 11.61
C TYR A 106 -2.06 2.55 12.07
N TYR A 107 -0.84 2.64 11.54
CA TYR A 107 0.33 1.91 12.05
C TYR A 107 1.60 2.66 11.67
N THR A 108 2.72 2.30 12.27
CA THR A 108 4.03 2.88 11.98
C THR A 108 4.83 1.97 11.05
N VAL A 109 5.42 2.54 10.00
CA VAL A 109 6.46 1.89 9.20
C VAL A 109 7.82 2.45 9.59
N ARG A 110 8.75 1.56 9.92
CA ARG A 110 10.12 1.89 10.25
C ARG A 110 11.06 1.03 9.43
N ILE A 111 12.10 1.61 8.85
CA ILE A 111 13.11 0.91 8.07
C ILE A 111 14.42 1.05 8.81
N GLU A 112 14.98 -0.09 9.25
CA GLU A 112 16.24 -0.14 9.98
C GLU A 112 17.11 -1.23 9.37
N ASN A 113 18.31 -0.83 8.91
CA ASN A 113 19.21 -1.71 8.17
C ASN A 113 18.46 -2.39 7.02
N ASP A 114 18.42 -3.71 7.05
CA ASP A 114 17.86 -4.56 6.01
C ASP A 114 16.43 -5.04 6.34
N THR A 115 15.71 -4.35 7.21
CA THR A 115 14.37 -4.76 7.67
C THR A 115 13.37 -3.63 7.62
N ILE A 116 12.17 -3.94 7.13
CA ILE A 116 10.98 -3.08 7.14
C ILE A 116 10.06 -3.59 8.25
N PHE A 117 9.82 -2.76 9.25
CA PHE A 117 8.94 -3.03 10.38
C PHE A 117 7.59 -2.34 10.16
N PHE A 118 6.51 -3.10 10.34
CA PHE A 118 5.14 -2.63 10.40
C PHE A 118 4.64 -2.82 11.83
N ILE A 119 4.46 -1.71 12.54
CA ILE A 119 4.26 -1.68 13.98
C ILE A 119 2.88 -1.10 14.27
N SER A 120 2.02 -1.88 14.92
CA SER A 120 0.79 -1.36 15.52
C SER A 120 1.02 -0.94 16.97
N ASP A 121 0.18 -0.04 17.44
CA ASP A 121 -0.04 0.35 18.83
C ASP A 121 -0.84 -0.70 19.64
N THR A 122 -1.41 -1.72 18.97
CA THR A 122 -2.09 -2.84 19.63
C THR A 122 -1.28 -4.14 19.56
N TYR A 123 -1.72 -5.19 20.25
CA TYR A 123 -1.03 -6.49 20.20
C TYR A 123 -1.05 -7.13 18.80
N TYR A 124 -2.01 -6.74 17.95
CA TYR A 124 -2.17 -7.25 16.59
C TYR A 124 -1.94 -6.15 15.57
N LEU A 125 -1.27 -6.47 14.46
CA LEU A 125 -1.31 -5.58 13.32
C LEU A 125 -2.62 -5.82 12.56
N HIS A 126 -3.50 -4.83 12.59
CA HIS A 126 -4.65 -4.73 11.70
C HIS A 126 -4.27 -3.85 10.51
N SER A 127 -4.38 -4.39 9.30
CA SER A 127 -4.19 -3.65 8.05
C SER A 127 -5.11 -4.24 6.99
N TYR A 128 -5.69 -3.41 6.14
CA TYR A 128 -6.38 -3.89 4.94
C TYR A 128 -5.35 -4.45 3.95
N LEU A 129 -4.23 -3.75 3.76
CA LEU A 129 -3.19 -4.13 2.81
C LEU A 129 -2.50 -5.45 3.18
N LEU A 130 -2.16 -5.62 4.46
CA LEU A 130 -1.39 -6.75 4.98
C LEU A 130 -2.27 -7.84 5.66
N GLY A 131 -3.56 -7.56 5.86
CA GLY A 131 -4.45 -8.41 6.65
C GLY A 131 -4.12 -8.37 8.15
N VAL A 132 -4.74 -9.27 8.91
CA VAL A 132 -4.54 -9.38 10.37
C VAL A 132 -3.33 -10.24 10.69
N TYR A 133 -2.46 -9.75 11.57
CA TYR A 133 -1.27 -10.47 12.02
C TYR A 133 -1.20 -10.58 13.54
N TYR A 134 -1.04 -11.83 14.01
CA TYR A 134 -0.86 -12.17 15.42
C TYR A 134 0.55 -11.84 15.97
N MET A 135 1.44 -11.35 15.09
CA MET A 135 2.78 -10.91 15.43
C MET A 135 2.91 -9.42 15.11
N ASN A 136 3.22 -8.64 16.14
CA ASN A 136 3.54 -7.22 16.03
C ASN A 136 4.93 -7.00 16.66
N PRO A 137 5.95 -6.56 15.90
CA PRO A 137 5.88 -6.10 14.51
C PRO A 137 5.67 -7.22 13.48
N PHE A 138 4.99 -6.89 12.38
CA PHE A 138 5.14 -7.64 11.13
C PHE A 138 6.40 -7.12 10.43
N ILE A 139 7.21 -8.02 9.88
CA ILE A 139 8.51 -7.67 9.28
C ILE A 139 8.63 -8.18 7.86
N LEU A 140 9.27 -7.38 7.01
CA LEU A 140 9.69 -7.74 5.67
C LEU A 140 11.19 -7.46 5.51
N SER A 141 11.86 -8.23 4.65
CA SER A 141 13.25 -7.97 4.29
C SER A 141 13.34 -6.73 3.40
N ALA A 142 14.22 -5.79 3.72
CA ALA A 142 14.53 -4.68 2.82
C ALA A 142 15.49 -5.10 1.70
N ASN A 143 16.24 -6.21 1.89
CA ASN A 143 17.13 -6.76 0.89
C ASN A 143 16.36 -7.50 -0.21
N ASP A 144 16.87 -7.42 -1.43
CA ASP A 144 16.40 -8.23 -2.54
C ASP A 144 16.66 -9.72 -2.27
N PHE A 145 15.69 -10.57 -2.63
CA PHE A 145 15.85 -12.02 -2.62
C PHE A 145 16.50 -12.49 -3.90
N PHE A 146 17.38 -13.51 -3.83
CA PHE A 146 18.10 -14.07 -4.98
C PHE A 146 17.91 -15.59 -5.16
N ASP A 147 17.27 -16.25 -4.20
CA ASP A 147 17.30 -17.71 -4.09
C ASP A 147 16.42 -18.42 -5.15
N GLN A 148 15.25 -17.84 -5.45
CA GLN A 148 14.23 -18.49 -6.28
C GLN A 148 13.50 -17.48 -7.14
N TYR A 149 13.53 -17.66 -8.46
CA TYR A 149 12.65 -16.93 -9.38
C TYR A 149 11.22 -17.51 -9.29
N ILE A 150 10.22 -16.63 -9.22
CA ILE A 150 8.79 -16.95 -9.06
C ILE A 150 7.99 -16.18 -10.10
N ASN A 151 7.10 -16.87 -10.80
CA ASN A 151 6.12 -16.20 -11.66
C ASN A 151 4.85 -15.86 -10.88
N ILE A 152 4.28 -14.69 -11.19
CA ILE A 152 2.96 -14.29 -10.72
C ILE A 152 2.00 -14.51 -11.89
N PHE A 153 1.01 -15.38 -11.69
CA PHE A 153 -0.05 -15.62 -12.66
C PHE A 153 -1.38 -15.18 -12.04
N GLY A 154 -2.04 -14.21 -12.67
CA GLY A 154 -3.28 -13.63 -12.18
C GLY A 154 -3.18 -13.21 -10.71
N TRP A 155 -3.88 -13.93 -9.84
CA TRP A 155 -3.97 -13.61 -8.41
C TRP A 155 -3.02 -14.40 -7.49
N LYS A 156 -2.21 -15.32 -8.02
CA LYS A 156 -1.32 -16.20 -7.26
C LYS A 156 0.05 -16.40 -7.91
N THR A 157 0.89 -17.21 -7.28
CA THR A 157 2.22 -17.58 -7.82
C THR A 157 2.19 -18.96 -8.47
N ASP A 158 3.25 -19.28 -9.22
CA ASP A 158 3.49 -20.61 -9.80
C ASP A 158 4.05 -21.63 -8.81
N LEU A 159 4.30 -21.21 -7.57
CA LEU A 159 4.79 -22.09 -6.53
C LEU A 159 3.75 -23.16 -6.18
N PRO A 160 4.12 -24.45 -6.18
CA PRO A 160 3.20 -25.52 -5.77
C PRO A 160 2.79 -25.31 -4.30
N TYR A 161 1.61 -25.79 -3.93
CA TYR A 161 1.18 -25.70 -2.53
C TYR A 161 2.17 -26.41 -1.60
N LYS A 162 2.53 -25.73 -0.50
CA LYS A 162 3.33 -26.25 0.61
C LYS A 162 3.04 -25.41 1.84
N GLU A 163 2.86 -26.04 3.00
CA GLU A 163 2.52 -25.42 4.29
C GLU A 163 3.74 -24.81 4.98
N ASN A 164 4.43 -23.90 4.29
CA ASN A 164 5.63 -23.26 4.83
C ASN A 164 5.76 -21.80 4.39
N TYR A 165 6.75 -21.14 4.98
CA TYR A 165 7.27 -19.87 4.51
C TYR A 165 8.21 -20.11 3.33
N ARG A 166 8.03 -19.34 2.25
CA ARG A 166 8.89 -19.32 1.08
C ARG A 166 9.14 -17.87 0.67
N GLN A 167 10.32 -17.64 0.13
CA GLN A 167 10.73 -16.37 -0.43
C GLN A 167 11.32 -16.59 -1.82
N GLY A 168 11.26 -15.55 -2.65
CA GLY A 168 11.88 -15.52 -3.96
C GLY A 168 11.66 -14.17 -4.59
N TYR A 169 11.91 -14.05 -5.88
CA TYR A 169 11.81 -12.78 -6.59
C TYR A 169 11.17 -12.97 -7.95
N THR A 170 10.71 -11.88 -8.54
CA THR A 170 10.33 -11.79 -9.95
C THR A 170 10.99 -10.57 -10.57
N GLU A 171 11.13 -10.59 -11.89
CA GLU A 171 11.76 -9.52 -12.66
C GLU A 171 10.87 -9.15 -13.84
N ASN A 172 10.91 -7.87 -14.24
CA ASN A 172 10.12 -7.36 -15.36
C ASN A 172 8.62 -7.70 -15.26
N TYR A 173 8.08 -7.63 -14.04
CA TYR A 173 6.66 -7.90 -13.80
C TYR A 173 5.82 -6.73 -14.29
N GLU A 174 4.76 -7.01 -15.03
CA GLU A 174 3.81 -6.00 -15.51
C GLU A 174 2.49 -6.10 -14.73
N LEU A 175 2.03 -4.97 -14.18
CA LEU A 175 0.72 -4.85 -13.55
C LEU A 175 0.09 -3.51 -13.94
N PHE A 176 -1.07 -3.56 -14.59
CA PHE A 176 -1.79 -2.38 -15.10
C PHE A 176 -0.90 -1.44 -15.93
N SER A 177 -0.14 -2.00 -16.87
CA SER A 177 0.79 -1.27 -17.75
C SER A 177 1.98 -0.60 -17.05
N GLU A 178 2.18 -0.86 -15.76
CA GLU A 178 3.38 -0.45 -15.02
C GLU A 178 4.37 -1.62 -14.98
N MET A 179 5.63 -1.33 -15.32
CA MET A 179 6.73 -2.30 -15.29
C MET A 179 7.51 -2.17 -13.98
N TYR A 180 7.66 -3.30 -13.30
CA TYR A 180 8.46 -3.44 -12.09
C TYR A 180 9.69 -4.27 -12.44
N ASP A 181 10.86 -3.63 -12.40
CA ASP A 181 12.14 -4.25 -12.79
C ASP A 181 12.47 -5.44 -11.89
N ARG A 182 12.28 -5.29 -10.57
CA ARG A 182 12.49 -6.36 -9.60
C ARG A 182 11.56 -6.24 -8.40
N LEU A 183 10.99 -7.37 -7.97
CA LEU A 183 10.14 -7.48 -6.78
C LEU A 183 10.50 -8.71 -5.96
N ASN A 184 10.52 -8.54 -4.65
CA ASN A 184 10.53 -9.61 -3.66
C ASN A 184 9.14 -10.23 -3.55
N ILE A 185 9.10 -11.55 -3.41
CA ILE A 185 7.90 -12.33 -3.22
C ILE A 185 8.05 -13.16 -1.94
N ILE A 186 7.08 -13.06 -1.05
CA ILE A 186 6.93 -13.94 0.11
C ILE A 186 5.62 -14.70 -0.04
N VAL A 187 5.67 -16.02 0.16
CA VAL A 187 4.49 -16.88 0.28
C VAL A 187 4.54 -17.54 1.65
N ASN A 188 3.62 -17.19 2.54
CA ASN A 188 3.49 -17.78 3.85
C ASN A 188 2.20 -18.60 3.96
N ASN A 189 2.36 -19.90 3.81
CA ASN A 189 1.29 -20.88 3.95
C ASN A 189 1.37 -21.67 5.25
N GLY A 190 2.31 -21.34 6.14
CA GLY A 190 2.46 -22.02 7.44
C GLY A 190 1.16 -22.09 8.26
N PRO A 191 0.36 -21.01 8.35
CA PRO A 191 -0.91 -21.06 9.07
C PRO A 191 -1.93 -22.05 8.48
N MET A 192 -1.83 -22.40 7.20
CA MET A 192 -2.77 -23.32 6.55
C MET A 192 -2.69 -24.75 7.10
N ALA A 193 -1.58 -25.12 7.75
CA ALA A 193 -1.46 -26.38 8.48
C ALA A 193 -2.36 -26.48 9.73
N ARG A 194 -2.92 -25.34 10.19
CA ARG A 194 -3.78 -25.23 11.38
C ARG A 194 -5.00 -24.36 11.10
N ASP A 195 -5.61 -24.54 9.94
CA ASP A 195 -6.85 -23.86 9.50
C ASP A 195 -6.75 -22.33 9.36
N GLY A 196 -5.53 -21.78 9.34
CA GLY A 196 -5.28 -20.38 9.00
C GLY A 196 -5.27 -20.13 7.48
N GLY A 197 -5.26 -18.85 7.11
CA GLY A 197 -5.09 -18.43 5.72
C GLY A 197 -3.62 -18.44 5.28
N GLY A 198 -3.40 -18.73 3.99
CA GLY A 198 -2.14 -18.45 3.31
C GLY A 198 -2.09 -17.00 2.88
N LYS A 199 -0.88 -16.47 2.73
CA LYS A 199 -0.65 -15.07 2.37
C LYS A 199 0.51 -14.91 1.40
N THR A 200 0.38 -14.00 0.45
CA THR A 200 1.42 -13.61 -0.49
C THR A 200 1.68 -12.10 -0.40
N TYR A 201 2.96 -11.72 -0.40
CA TYR A 201 3.42 -10.33 -0.51
C TYR A 201 4.32 -10.18 -1.72
N VAL A 202 4.09 -9.16 -2.52
CA VAL A 202 4.93 -8.78 -3.64
C VAL A 202 5.30 -7.32 -3.46
N TYR A 203 6.59 -7.04 -3.31
CA TYR A 203 7.06 -5.71 -2.88
C TYR A 203 8.52 -5.46 -3.26
N SER A 204 8.97 -4.23 -3.13
CA SER A 204 10.41 -3.89 -3.12
C SER A 204 10.63 -2.60 -2.33
N LEU A 205 11.90 -2.28 -2.04
CA LEU A 205 12.21 -0.96 -1.48
C LEU A 205 11.80 0.17 -2.42
N LYS A 206 12.05 0.00 -3.73
CA LYS A 206 11.79 1.02 -4.75
C LYS A 206 10.30 1.31 -4.93
N TYR A 207 9.46 0.27 -4.94
CA TYR A 207 8.05 0.39 -5.32
C TYR A 207 7.06 0.25 -4.15
N GLY A 208 7.54 -0.02 -2.94
CA GLY A 208 6.65 -0.35 -1.82
C GLY A 208 5.98 -1.71 -2.01
N ILE A 209 4.79 -1.88 -1.45
CA ILE A 209 3.95 -3.07 -1.68
C ILE A 209 3.25 -2.92 -3.04
N VAL A 210 3.44 -3.89 -3.93
CA VAL A 210 2.83 -3.92 -5.27
C VAL A 210 1.58 -4.80 -5.30
N LYS A 211 1.63 -5.94 -4.60
CA LYS A 211 0.50 -6.87 -4.52
C LYS A 211 0.49 -7.58 -3.18
N THR A 212 -0.70 -7.79 -2.64
CA THR A 212 -0.94 -8.74 -1.55
C THR A 212 -2.07 -9.66 -1.92
N SER A 213 -2.02 -10.89 -1.42
CA SER A 213 -3.18 -11.78 -1.43
C SER A 213 -3.25 -12.64 -0.18
N GLN A 214 -4.46 -12.97 0.24
CA GLN A 214 -4.76 -13.92 1.28
C GLN A 214 -5.73 -14.96 0.74
N TYR A 215 -5.61 -16.20 1.18
CA TYR A 215 -6.42 -17.30 0.64
C TYR A 215 -6.60 -18.42 1.64
N SER A 216 -7.69 -19.15 1.47
CA SER A 216 -8.02 -20.30 2.31
C SER A 216 -7.99 -21.59 1.49
N TRP A 217 -7.33 -22.61 2.01
CA TRP A 217 -7.35 -23.94 1.40
C TRP A 217 -8.75 -24.54 1.40
N TRP A 218 -9.56 -24.25 2.43
CA TRP A 218 -10.86 -24.86 2.66
C TRP A 218 -11.89 -24.43 1.63
N TRP A 219 -11.93 -23.13 1.33
CA TRP A 219 -12.89 -22.57 0.37
C TRP A 219 -12.31 -22.41 -1.03
N SER A 220 -11.02 -22.72 -1.21
CA SER A 220 -10.30 -22.57 -2.48
C SER A 220 -10.47 -21.16 -3.09
N ASN A 221 -10.64 -20.16 -2.24
CA ASN A 221 -10.84 -18.78 -2.63
C ASN A 221 -9.84 -17.90 -1.89
N GLY A 222 -9.72 -16.67 -2.36
CA GLY A 222 -8.91 -15.66 -1.73
C GLY A 222 -9.24 -14.29 -2.23
N ASP A 223 -8.58 -13.32 -1.65
CA ASP A 223 -8.68 -11.94 -2.04
C ASP A 223 -7.36 -11.22 -1.85
N GLY A 224 -7.29 -9.97 -2.28
CA GLY A 224 -6.05 -9.22 -2.24
C GLY A 224 -6.16 -7.80 -2.79
N TRP A 225 -5.01 -7.17 -2.89
CA TRP A 225 -4.86 -5.79 -3.31
C TRP A 225 -3.77 -5.68 -4.35
N ASP A 226 -4.09 -5.07 -5.48
CA ASP A 226 -3.13 -4.78 -6.53
C ASP A 226 -2.92 -3.27 -6.64
N LEU A 227 -1.66 -2.84 -6.62
CA LEU A 227 -1.28 -1.43 -6.72
C LEU A 227 -1.74 -0.86 -8.06
N LEU A 228 -2.54 0.20 -8.02
CA LEU A 228 -2.99 0.88 -9.23
C LEU A 228 -1.83 1.65 -9.88
N GLY A 229 -1.83 1.64 -11.22
CA GLY A 229 -0.99 2.49 -12.05
C GLY A 229 -1.21 3.99 -11.84
N LYS A 230 -0.37 4.83 -12.44
CA LYS A 230 -0.59 6.28 -12.51
C LYS A 230 -1.90 6.64 -13.21
#